data_AF-A0A7S1HVN9-F1
#
_entry.id   AF-A0A7S1HVN9-F1
#
_cell.length_a   1.000
_cell.length_b   1.000
_cell.length_c   1.000
_cell.angle_alpha   90.00
_cell.angle_beta   90.00
_cell.angle_gamma   90.00
#
_symmetry.space_group_name_H-M   'P 1'
#
loop_
_entity.id
_entity.type
_entity.pdbx_description
1 polymer ?
#
loop_
_entity_poly.entity_id
_entity_poly.type
_entity_poly.pdbx_seq_one_letter_code
_entity_poly.pdbx_strand_id
1 'polypeptide(L)'
;FGGLCRMPPPCVALPGVFVETKKGDASLRQTLWETCAGIHPEWRTVNIDEMKVDQISGGITNLLYKVSGPAVPLLVRVYGDNTDVIIDRAKETNMLKQLSDVEFAVPFYGTFGNGRVEGYKELRPLKPEELGCRSPVDFQDLIAGQMAAMHSLKIDEPENSACLPQLFAMTEMWAKSAMEIASKPQDRQALYSRIDVPKMYQELQWLSTILPTSR
;
A
#
# COMPACT_ATOMS: atom_id res chain seq x y z
N PHE A 1 -27.58 -1.39 -11.08
CA PHE A 1 -26.51 -2.41 -11.14
C PHE A 1 -26.74 -3.40 -10.02
N GLY A 2 -27.62 -4.38 -10.24
CA GLY A 2 -27.87 -5.48 -9.31
C GLY A 2 -26.99 -6.66 -9.70
N GLY A 3 -25.78 -6.72 -9.18
CA GLY A 3 -24.97 -7.93 -9.14
C GLY A 3 -25.10 -8.52 -7.75
N LEU A 4 -25.41 -9.81 -7.66
CA LEU A 4 -25.42 -10.58 -6.41
C LEU A 4 -24.17 -10.22 -5.59
N CYS A 5 -24.36 -9.65 -4.38
CA CYS A 5 -23.32 -9.50 -3.37
C CYS A 5 -22.76 -10.88 -3.04
N ARG A 6 -21.74 -11.32 -3.79
CA ARG A 6 -20.85 -12.37 -3.32
C ARG A 6 -19.99 -11.71 -2.26
N MET A 7 -20.22 -12.08 -1.01
CA MET A 7 -19.29 -11.77 0.07
C MET A 7 -17.88 -12.11 -0.42
N PRO A 8 -16.89 -11.23 -0.26
CA PRO A 8 -15.53 -11.54 -0.66
C PRO A 8 -15.10 -12.84 0.04
N PRO A 9 -14.36 -13.73 -0.65
CA PRO A 9 -13.88 -14.96 -0.04
C PRO A 9 -13.05 -14.64 1.21
N PRO A 10 -13.01 -15.55 2.20
CA PRO A 10 -12.26 -15.33 3.42
C PRO A 10 -10.78 -15.04 3.11
N CYS A 11 -10.24 -14.01 3.77
CA CYS A 11 -8.85 -13.61 3.61
C CYS A 11 -7.88 -14.78 3.86
N VAL A 12 -7.01 -15.06 2.89
CA VAL A 12 -6.01 -16.15 2.96
C VAL A 12 -4.63 -15.57 3.27
N ALA A 13 -3.84 -16.25 4.11
CA ALA A 13 -2.45 -15.90 4.37
C ALA A 13 -1.51 -17.04 3.93
N LEU A 14 -0.53 -16.73 3.08
CA LEU A 14 0.48 -17.66 2.56
C LEU A 14 1.90 -17.21 2.97
N PRO A 15 2.27 -17.30 4.26
CA PRO A 15 3.53 -16.73 4.75
C PRO A 15 4.79 -17.38 4.15
N GLY A 16 4.68 -18.62 3.63
CA GLY A 16 5.79 -19.34 2.98
C GLY A 16 5.95 -19.08 1.49
N VAL A 17 5.07 -18.28 0.88
CA VAL A 17 5.09 -18.00 -0.57
C VAL A 17 5.72 -16.62 -0.80
N PHE A 18 6.73 -16.57 -1.66
CA PHE A 18 7.47 -15.34 -1.98
C PHE A 18 7.54 -15.14 -3.48
N VAL A 19 7.11 -13.97 -3.96
CA VAL A 19 7.23 -13.61 -5.37
C VAL A 19 8.61 -13.00 -5.61
N GLU A 20 9.46 -13.71 -6.35
CA GLU A 20 10.79 -13.23 -6.72
C GLU A 20 10.76 -12.50 -8.07
N THR A 21 11.10 -11.21 -8.07
CA THR A 21 11.01 -10.36 -9.28
C THR A 21 12.31 -10.24 -10.06
N LYS A 22 13.41 -10.82 -9.57
CA LYS A 22 14.74 -10.81 -10.20
C LYS A 22 15.08 -12.10 -10.95
N LYS A 23 14.24 -13.14 -10.84
CA LYS A 23 14.36 -14.38 -11.63
C LYS A 23 13.63 -14.19 -12.97
N GLY A 24 14.10 -14.84 -14.04
CA GLY A 24 13.57 -14.66 -15.39
C GLY A 24 12.06 -14.91 -15.51
N ASP A 25 11.44 -14.40 -16.58
CA ASP A 25 9.98 -14.26 -16.76
C ASP A 25 9.16 -15.53 -16.47
N ALA A 26 9.66 -16.71 -16.85
CA ALA A 26 8.97 -17.98 -16.61
C ALA A 26 8.81 -18.31 -15.12
N SER A 27 9.84 -18.02 -14.31
CA SER A 27 9.81 -18.24 -12.86
C SER A 27 8.84 -17.27 -12.18
N LEU A 28 8.84 -16.00 -12.60
CA LEU A 28 7.93 -14.99 -12.07
C LEU A 28 6.48 -15.36 -12.35
N ARG A 29 6.19 -15.77 -13.58
CA ARG A 29 4.85 -16.21 -14.00
C ARG A 29 4.34 -17.37 -13.15
N GLN A 30 5.16 -18.40 -12.94
CA GLN A 30 4.81 -19.55 -12.10
C GLN A 30 4.43 -19.12 -10.68
N THR A 31 5.26 -18.30 -10.03
CA THR A 31 5.03 -17.90 -8.65
C THR A 31 3.82 -16.95 -8.50
N LEU A 32 3.57 -16.08 -9.48
CA LEU A 32 2.35 -15.27 -9.51
C LEU A 32 1.09 -16.12 -9.62
N TRP A 33 1.11 -17.16 -10.47
CA TRP A 33 0.00 -18.11 -10.58
C TRP A 33 -0.22 -18.87 -9.27
N GLU A 34 0.83 -19.44 -8.67
CA GLU A 34 0.74 -20.16 -7.39
C GLU A 34 0.15 -19.29 -6.28
N THR A 35 0.58 -18.02 -6.23
CA THR A 35 0.08 -17.02 -5.30
C THR A 35 -1.42 -16.74 -5.52
N CYS A 36 -1.82 -16.51 -6.77
CA CYS A 36 -3.21 -16.26 -7.13
C CYS A 36 -4.11 -17.47 -6.85
N ALA A 37 -3.69 -18.68 -7.22
CA ALA A 37 -4.42 -19.92 -6.98
C ALA A 37 -4.52 -20.27 -5.48
N GLY A 38 -3.47 -19.97 -4.71
CA GLY A 38 -3.47 -20.16 -3.27
C GLY A 38 -4.46 -19.23 -2.55
N ILE A 39 -4.55 -17.96 -2.99
CA ILE A 39 -5.36 -16.94 -2.34
C ILE A 39 -6.81 -16.89 -2.87
N HIS A 40 -7.01 -16.97 -4.18
CA HIS A 40 -8.32 -16.81 -4.80
C HIS A 40 -8.83 -18.13 -5.41
N PRO A 41 -10.01 -18.65 -4.99
CA PRO A 41 -10.47 -19.99 -5.37
C PRO A 41 -10.68 -20.15 -6.88
N GLU A 42 -11.18 -19.11 -7.58
CA GLU A 42 -11.37 -19.15 -9.03
C GLU A 42 -10.07 -19.30 -9.83
N TRP A 43 -8.93 -18.93 -9.23
CA TRP A 43 -7.62 -19.04 -9.88
C TRP A 43 -7.02 -20.44 -9.82
N ARG A 44 -7.56 -21.35 -9.00
CA ARG A 44 -7.09 -22.75 -8.87
C ARG A 44 -7.32 -23.58 -10.13
N THR A 45 -8.34 -23.23 -10.91
CA THR A 45 -8.72 -23.96 -12.13
C THR A 45 -8.18 -23.30 -13.40
N VAL A 46 -7.52 -22.14 -13.29
CA VAL A 46 -6.96 -21.42 -14.43
C VAL A 46 -5.68 -22.11 -14.88
N ASN A 47 -5.57 -22.46 -16.17
CA ASN A 47 -4.31 -22.93 -16.72
C ASN A 47 -3.31 -21.76 -16.77
N ILE A 48 -2.08 -21.99 -16.31
CA ILE A 48 -1.02 -21.00 -16.35
C ILE A 48 -0.77 -20.47 -17.77
N ASP A 49 -1.00 -21.25 -18.83
CA ASP A 49 -0.81 -20.80 -20.22
C ASP A 49 -1.84 -19.73 -20.65
N GLU A 50 -3.03 -19.73 -20.05
CA GLU A 50 -4.09 -18.75 -20.33
C GLU A 50 -3.94 -17.46 -19.53
N MET A 51 -3.05 -17.45 -18.54
CA MET A 51 -2.77 -16.30 -17.70
C MET A 51 -2.07 -15.18 -18.50
N LYS A 52 -2.29 -13.93 -18.15
CA LYS A 52 -1.54 -12.78 -18.65
C LYS A 52 -1.06 -11.98 -17.45
N VAL A 53 0.17 -11.49 -17.56
CA VAL A 53 0.82 -10.73 -16.50
C VAL A 53 1.24 -9.41 -17.11
N ASP A 54 0.67 -8.32 -16.60
CA ASP A 54 1.04 -6.96 -16.98
C ASP A 54 1.66 -6.27 -15.76
N GLN A 55 2.91 -5.79 -15.89
CA GLN A 55 3.52 -4.99 -14.84
C GLN A 55 2.96 -3.56 -14.89
N ILE A 56 2.39 -3.10 -13.78
CA ILE A 56 1.92 -1.72 -13.64
C ILE A 56 3.06 -0.87 -13.09
N SER A 57 3.56 0.04 -13.90
CA SER A 57 4.59 1.00 -13.52
C SER A 57 4.01 2.21 -12.78
N GLY A 58 4.84 2.90 -12.00
CA GLY A 58 4.46 4.15 -11.32
C GLY A 58 4.53 4.11 -9.79
N GLY A 59 4.79 2.95 -9.18
CA GLY A 59 5.09 2.83 -7.75
C GLY A 59 6.59 2.99 -7.48
N ILE A 60 6.96 3.79 -6.47
CA ILE A 60 8.36 3.96 -6.05
C ILE A 60 8.81 2.77 -5.16
N THR A 61 7.91 2.29 -4.29
CA THR A 61 8.24 1.35 -3.20
C THR A 61 7.70 -0.07 -3.38
N ASN A 62 6.85 -0.31 -4.38
CA ASN A 62 6.18 -1.59 -4.60
C ASN A 62 6.18 -1.96 -6.08
N LEU A 63 6.26 -3.25 -6.37
CA LEU A 63 6.05 -3.80 -7.71
C LEU A 63 4.61 -4.30 -7.82
N LEU A 64 3.94 -3.93 -8.91
CA LEU A 64 2.53 -4.23 -9.14
C LEU A 64 2.39 -5.08 -10.40
N TYR A 65 1.69 -6.20 -10.28
CA TYR A 65 1.36 -7.07 -11.40
C TYR A 65 -0.15 -7.23 -11.49
N LYS A 66 -0.72 -6.88 -12.65
CA LYS A 66 -2.06 -7.29 -13.03
C LYS A 66 -1.97 -8.72 -13.54
N VAL A 67 -2.71 -9.62 -12.91
CA VAL A 67 -2.82 -11.01 -13.31
C VAL A 67 -4.24 -11.23 -13.85
N SER A 68 -4.34 -11.56 -15.13
CA SER A 68 -5.62 -11.71 -15.85
C SER A 68 -5.69 -13.04 -16.61
N GLY A 69 -6.90 -13.51 -16.92
CA GLY A 69 -7.14 -14.82 -17.50
C GLY A 69 -8.64 -15.08 -17.63
N PRO A 70 -9.09 -16.35 -17.69
CA PRO A 70 -10.51 -16.67 -17.71
C PRO A 70 -11.24 -16.42 -16.37
N ALA A 71 -10.51 -16.17 -15.29
CA ALA A 71 -11.05 -15.78 -13.97
C ALA A 71 -11.01 -14.25 -13.76
N VAL A 72 -11.59 -13.78 -12.65
CA VAL A 72 -11.54 -12.35 -12.27
C VAL A 72 -10.10 -11.83 -12.18
N PRO A 73 -9.80 -10.65 -12.74
CA PRO A 73 -8.44 -10.11 -12.70
C PRO A 73 -8.03 -9.71 -11.28
N LEU A 74 -6.77 -10.01 -10.94
CA LEU A 74 -6.18 -9.73 -9.64
C LEU A 74 -5.02 -8.74 -9.75
N LEU A 75 -4.81 -7.97 -8.69
CA LEU A 75 -3.64 -7.13 -8.50
C LEU A 75 -2.74 -7.79 -7.46
N VAL A 76 -1.55 -8.22 -7.88
CA VAL A 76 -0.51 -8.73 -7.00
C VAL A 76 0.47 -7.60 -6.70
N ARG A 77 0.54 -7.22 -5.42
CA ARG A 77 1.47 -6.20 -4.92
C ARG A 77 2.61 -6.87 -4.17
N VAL A 78 3.82 -6.70 -4.67
CA VAL A 78 5.05 -7.18 -4.04
C VAL A 78 5.74 -6.01 -3.35
N TYR A 79 6.04 -6.16 -2.07
CA TYR A 79 6.71 -5.13 -1.26
C TYR A 79 8.18 -4.98 -1.66
N GLY A 80 8.69 -3.75 -1.66
CA GLY A 80 10.10 -3.46 -1.91
C GLY A 80 10.99 -3.80 -0.70
N ASP A 81 12.26 -4.10 -0.98
CA ASP A 81 13.28 -4.40 0.03
C ASP A 81 13.37 -3.27 1.09
N ASN A 82 13.50 -3.63 2.37
CA ASN A 82 13.70 -2.72 3.52
C ASN A 82 12.55 -1.76 3.84
N THR A 83 11.35 -1.98 3.30
CA THR A 83 10.18 -1.14 3.62
C THR A 83 9.56 -1.45 5.00
N ASP A 84 9.85 -2.60 5.57
CA ASP A 84 9.31 -3.04 6.88
C ASP A 84 9.90 -2.26 8.07
N VAL A 85 11.02 -1.54 7.87
CA VAL A 85 11.58 -0.63 8.88
C VAL A 85 10.68 0.59 9.10
N ILE A 86 9.83 0.92 8.12
CA ILE A 86 9.01 2.13 8.09
C ILE A 86 7.51 1.79 8.18
N ILE A 87 7.11 0.61 7.74
CA ILE A 87 5.70 0.24 7.56
C ILE A 87 5.35 -0.97 8.43
N ASP A 88 4.42 -0.79 9.37
CA ASP A 88 3.78 -1.89 10.09
C ASP A 88 2.78 -2.61 9.16
N ARG A 89 3.20 -3.78 8.66
CA ARG A 89 2.41 -4.59 7.72
C ARG A 89 1.15 -5.18 8.35
N ALA A 90 1.16 -5.48 9.65
CA ALA A 90 0.00 -6.02 10.33
C ALA A 90 -1.08 -4.94 10.46
N LYS A 91 -0.69 -3.73 10.86
CA LYS A 91 -1.58 -2.57 10.92
C LYS A 91 -2.13 -2.19 9.55
N GLU A 92 -1.28 -2.14 8.52
CA GLU A 92 -1.68 -1.86 7.15
C GLU A 92 -2.69 -2.90 6.63
N THR A 93 -2.41 -4.19 6.84
CA THR A 93 -3.28 -5.29 6.40
C THR A 93 -4.65 -5.22 7.08
N ASN A 94 -4.68 -4.98 8.39
CA ASN A 94 -5.94 -4.84 9.13
C ASN A 94 -6.76 -3.66 8.58
N MET A 95 -6.14 -2.50 8.40
CA MET A 95 -6.81 -1.32 7.86
C MET A 95 -7.36 -1.55 6.45
N LEU A 96 -6.56 -2.14 5.55
CA LEU A 96 -7.00 -2.45 4.19
C LEU A 96 -8.18 -3.41 4.16
N LYS A 97 -8.15 -4.43 5.02
CA LYS A 97 -9.26 -5.38 5.15
C LYS A 97 -10.54 -4.66 5.58
N GLN A 98 -10.48 -3.84 6.62
CA GLN A 98 -11.65 -3.10 7.08
C GLN A 98 -12.21 -2.14 6.02
N LEU A 99 -11.33 -1.44 5.29
CA LEU A 99 -11.74 -0.59 4.17
C LEU A 99 -12.38 -1.39 3.04
N SER A 100 -11.92 -2.63 2.82
CA SER A 100 -12.50 -3.55 1.83
C SER A 100 -13.87 -4.07 2.27
N ASP A 101 -14.02 -4.41 3.55
CA ASP A 101 -15.27 -4.94 4.13
C ASP A 101 -16.42 -3.92 4.06
N VAL A 102 -16.11 -2.62 4.08
CA VAL A 102 -17.07 -1.51 3.88
C VAL A 102 -17.13 -1.00 2.44
N GLU A 103 -16.56 -1.74 1.49
CA GLU A 103 -16.53 -1.44 0.05
C GLU A 103 -15.91 -0.07 -0.31
N PHE A 104 -15.09 0.51 0.59
CA PHE A 104 -14.37 1.76 0.34
C PHE A 104 -13.08 1.52 -0.44
N ALA A 105 -12.39 0.41 -0.17
CA ALA A 105 -11.25 -0.08 -0.94
C ALA A 105 -11.66 -1.20 -1.91
N VAL A 106 -10.74 -1.56 -2.82
CA VAL A 106 -10.91 -2.76 -3.65
C VAL A 106 -11.00 -4.02 -2.78
N PRO A 107 -11.59 -5.12 -3.28
CA PRO A 107 -11.60 -6.40 -2.58
C PRO A 107 -10.20 -6.80 -2.11
N PHE A 108 -10.06 -7.14 -0.84
CA PHE A 108 -8.81 -7.62 -0.26
C PHE A 108 -8.90 -9.14 -0.09
N TYR A 109 -8.07 -9.89 -0.81
CA TYR A 109 -8.17 -11.34 -0.84
C TYR A 109 -7.17 -12.04 0.08
N GLY A 110 -5.99 -11.47 0.30
CA GLY A 110 -5.00 -12.12 1.14
C GLY A 110 -3.60 -11.56 1.08
N THR A 111 -2.74 -12.13 1.92
CA THR A 111 -1.31 -11.81 2.01
C THR A 111 -0.44 -13.03 1.69
N PHE A 112 0.78 -12.77 1.26
CA PHE A 112 1.85 -13.76 1.13
C PHE A 112 3.15 -13.19 1.70
N GLY A 113 4.21 -14.00 1.75
CA GLY A 113 5.45 -13.71 2.47
C GLY A 113 6.07 -12.34 2.20
N ASN A 114 5.96 -11.81 0.98
CA ASN A 114 6.45 -10.49 0.60
C ASN A 114 5.43 -9.62 -0.14
N GLY A 115 4.13 -9.78 0.15
CA GLY A 115 3.12 -8.98 -0.53
C GLY A 115 1.67 -9.30 -0.22
N ARG A 116 0.78 -8.84 -1.09
CA ARG A 116 -0.68 -9.03 -0.98
C ARG A 116 -1.36 -9.13 -2.34
N VAL A 117 -2.56 -9.70 -2.32
CA VAL A 117 -3.45 -9.85 -3.48
C VAL A 117 -4.74 -9.09 -3.23
N GLU A 118 -5.06 -8.21 -4.18
CA GLU A 118 -6.20 -7.30 -4.17
C GLU A 118 -7.04 -7.51 -5.45
N GLY A 119 -8.30 -7.09 -5.44
CA GLY A 119 -9.12 -7.00 -6.64
C GLY A 119 -8.57 -5.93 -7.60
N TYR A 120 -8.45 -6.29 -8.87
CA TYR A 120 -8.01 -5.33 -9.88
C TYR A 120 -9.19 -4.51 -10.40
N LYS A 121 -9.03 -3.19 -10.47
CA LYS A 121 -10.00 -2.27 -11.07
C LYS A 121 -9.33 -1.52 -12.22
N GLU A 122 -9.98 -1.54 -13.39
CA GLU A 122 -9.49 -0.84 -14.59
C GLU A 122 -9.69 0.68 -14.43
N LEU A 123 -8.72 1.33 -13.81
CA LEU A 123 -8.71 2.78 -13.55
C LEU A 123 -7.37 3.40 -13.94
N ARG A 124 -7.41 4.69 -14.26
CA ARG A 124 -6.20 5.52 -14.45
C ARG A 124 -6.04 6.46 -13.25
N PRO A 125 -4.84 6.60 -12.67
CA PRO A 125 -4.60 7.64 -11.67
C PRO A 125 -4.71 9.04 -12.30
N LEU A 126 -5.17 10.01 -11.51
CA LEU A 126 -5.10 11.42 -11.88
C LEU A 126 -3.64 11.85 -11.98
N LYS A 127 -3.34 12.69 -12.97
CA LYS A 127 -2.06 13.39 -13.10
C LYS A 127 -2.04 14.58 -12.14
N PRO A 128 -0.85 15.07 -11.73
CA PRO A 128 -0.74 16.22 -10.84
C PRO A 128 -1.50 17.45 -11.33
N GLU A 129 -1.53 17.69 -12.63
CA GLU A 129 -2.22 18.84 -13.24
C GLU A 129 -3.76 18.69 -13.18
N GLU A 130 -4.27 17.46 -13.11
CA GLU A 130 -5.70 17.16 -13.05
C GLU A 130 -6.27 17.36 -11.63
N LEU A 131 -5.46 17.23 -10.59
CA LEU A 131 -5.89 17.33 -9.18
C LEU A 131 -6.52 18.69 -8.85
N GLY A 132 -6.11 19.75 -9.55
CA GLY A 132 -6.62 21.11 -9.38
C GLY A 132 -7.76 21.50 -10.32
N CYS A 133 -8.16 20.62 -11.24
CA CYS A 133 -9.13 20.97 -12.28
C CYS A 133 -10.57 21.01 -11.75
N ARG A 134 -11.28 22.07 -12.13
CA ARG A 134 -12.73 22.24 -11.90
C ARG A 134 -13.59 22.10 -13.16
N SER A 135 -12.96 21.98 -14.33
CA SER A 135 -13.61 21.87 -15.64
C SER A 135 -12.70 21.12 -16.60
N PRO A 136 -13.22 20.28 -17.52
CA PRO A 136 -14.64 19.96 -17.71
C PRO A 136 -15.23 19.05 -16.60
N VAL A 137 -14.36 18.41 -15.81
CA VAL A 137 -14.73 17.62 -14.63
C VAL A 137 -14.22 18.35 -13.39
N ASP A 138 -15.07 18.51 -12.38
CA ASP A 138 -14.66 19.07 -11.09
C ASP A 138 -14.03 17.99 -10.21
N PHE A 139 -12.74 17.73 -10.41
CA PHE A 139 -12.01 16.75 -9.60
C PHE A 139 -11.84 17.22 -8.17
N GLN A 140 -11.83 18.53 -7.88
CA GLN A 140 -11.71 19.01 -6.51
C GLN A 140 -12.94 18.64 -5.68
N ASP A 141 -14.13 18.84 -6.23
CA ASP A 141 -15.39 18.43 -5.57
C ASP A 141 -15.43 16.92 -5.33
N LEU A 142 -15.08 16.13 -6.36
CA LEU A 142 -15.03 14.66 -6.25
C LEU A 142 -14.01 14.18 -5.20
N ILE A 143 -12.80 14.75 -5.18
CA ILE A 143 -11.76 14.40 -4.20
C ILE A 143 -12.22 14.80 -2.79
N ALA A 144 -12.78 16.01 -2.62
CA ALA A 144 -13.30 16.46 -1.33
C ALA A 144 -14.41 15.55 -0.80
N GLY A 145 -15.36 15.15 -1.66
CA GLY A 145 -16.42 14.21 -1.31
C GLY A 145 -15.89 12.84 -0.89
N GLN A 146 -14.90 12.29 -1.62
CA GLN A 146 -14.26 11.02 -1.26
C GLN A 146 -13.46 11.11 0.04
N MET A 147 -12.74 12.21 0.29
CA MET A 147 -12.04 12.44 1.56
C MET A 147 -13.02 12.56 2.73
N ALA A 148 -14.14 13.26 2.56
CA ALA A 148 -15.18 13.36 3.59
C ALA A 148 -15.81 12.01 3.90
N ALA A 149 -16.08 11.19 2.88
CA ALA A 149 -16.55 9.82 3.06
C ALA A 149 -15.53 8.97 3.83
N MET A 150 -14.24 9.04 3.45
CA MET A 150 -13.16 8.34 4.15
C MET A 150 -13.06 8.73 5.63
N HIS A 151 -13.13 10.03 5.94
CA HIS A 151 -13.06 10.54 7.31
C HIS A 151 -14.29 10.18 8.16
N SER A 152 -15.40 9.78 7.53
CA SER A 152 -16.62 9.36 8.22
C SER A 152 -16.64 7.86 8.54
N LEU A 153 -15.66 7.09 8.04
CA LEU A 153 -15.56 5.66 8.29
C LEU A 153 -15.22 5.39 9.75
N LYS A 154 -15.88 4.38 10.32
CA LYS A 154 -15.52 3.83 11.63
C LYS A 154 -14.60 2.64 11.40
N ILE A 155 -13.33 2.82 11.73
CA ILE A 155 -12.30 1.79 11.63
C ILE A 155 -12.00 1.33 13.04
N ASP A 156 -12.14 0.03 13.28
CA ASP A 156 -11.82 -0.61 14.54
C ASP A 156 -10.30 -0.62 14.72
N GLU A 157 -9.82 0.09 15.73
CA GLU A 157 -8.44 -0.05 16.18
C GLU A 157 -8.32 -1.23 17.15
N PRO A 158 -7.16 -1.91 17.23
CA PRO A 158 -6.93 -2.94 18.23
C PRO A 158 -7.22 -2.40 19.64
N GLU A 159 -7.83 -3.21 20.52
CA GLU A 159 -8.31 -2.80 21.86
C GLU A 159 -7.29 -2.06 22.75
N ASN A 160 -5.99 -2.18 22.45
CA ASN A 160 -4.89 -1.51 23.18
C ASN A 160 -4.19 -0.38 22.39
N SER A 161 -4.74 0.02 21.24
CA SER A 161 -4.25 1.17 20.48
C SER A 161 -4.96 2.40 21.00
N ALA A 162 -4.23 3.27 21.69
CA ALA A 162 -4.73 4.63 21.86
C ALA A 162 -4.83 5.24 20.45
N CYS A 163 -6.03 5.70 20.07
CA CYS A 163 -6.28 6.39 18.80
C CYS A 163 -5.58 7.75 18.81
N LEU A 164 -4.26 7.69 18.73
CA LEU A 164 -3.37 8.84 18.81
C LEU A 164 -2.94 9.20 17.39
N PRO A 165 -2.88 10.51 17.08
CA PRO A 165 -2.32 10.98 15.83
C PRO A 165 -0.91 10.41 15.60
N GLN A 166 -0.74 9.71 14.48
CA GLN A 166 0.51 9.02 14.17
C GLN A 166 1.58 9.95 13.59
N LEU A 167 1.20 11.16 13.16
CA LEU A 167 2.09 12.10 12.47
C LEU A 167 3.39 12.31 13.26
N PHE A 168 3.29 12.78 14.50
CA PHE A 168 4.46 13.12 15.29
C PHE A 168 5.27 11.89 15.71
N ALA A 169 4.61 10.82 16.13
CA ALA A 169 5.28 9.56 16.46
C ALA A 169 6.12 9.01 15.29
N MET A 170 5.54 9.00 14.07
CA MET A 170 6.24 8.54 12.86
C MET A 170 7.38 9.49 12.47
N THR A 171 7.13 10.79 12.45
CA THR A 171 8.18 11.77 12.07
C THR A 171 9.33 11.79 13.07
N GLU A 172 9.06 11.59 14.36
CA GLU A 172 10.10 11.53 15.38
C GLU A 172 10.96 10.27 15.23
N MET A 173 10.33 9.11 14.98
CA MET A 173 11.03 7.87 14.64
C MET A 173 11.95 8.08 13.43
N TRP A 174 11.44 8.66 12.34
CA TRP A 174 12.24 8.92 11.14
C TRP A 174 13.38 9.90 11.38
N ALA A 175 13.15 10.96 12.17
CA ALA A 175 14.17 11.93 12.47
C ALA A 175 15.30 11.34 13.33
N LYS A 176 14.97 10.47 14.29
CA LYS A 176 15.96 9.69 15.06
C LYS A 176 16.79 8.79 14.14
N SER A 177 16.14 8.04 13.25
CA SER A 177 16.86 7.22 12.26
C SER A 177 17.75 8.06 11.34
N ALA A 178 17.30 9.24 10.92
CA ALA A 178 18.10 10.15 10.10
C ALA A 178 19.35 10.65 10.85
N MET A 179 19.24 11.01 12.14
CA MET A 179 20.38 11.39 12.99
C MET A 179 21.39 10.23 13.13
N GLU A 180 20.91 9.01 13.33
CA GLU A 180 21.76 7.82 13.42
C GLU A 180 22.48 7.52 12.10
N ILE A 181 21.83 7.71 10.95
CA ILE A 181 22.44 7.51 9.63
C ILE A 181 23.49 8.59 9.37
N ALA A 182 23.17 9.86 9.65
CA ALA A 182 24.07 10.99 9.42
C ALA A 182 25.35 10.95 10.28
N SER A 183 25.29 10.29 11.45
CA SER A 183 26.44 10.16 12.36
C SER A 183 27.43 9.05 11.98
N LYS A 184 27.05 8.12 11.08
CA LYS A 184 27.91 7.01 10.67
C LYS A 184 28.84 7.43 9.51
N PRO A 185 30.10 6.96 9.50
CA PRO A 185 30.97 7.09 8.33
C PRO A 185 30.37 6.29 7.16
N GLN A 186 29.96 6.95 6.08
CA GLN A 186 29.28 6.31 4.95
C GLN A 186 29.71 6.91 3.61
N ASP A 187 29.59 6.11 2.54
CA ASP A 187 29.89 6.49 1.15
C ASP A 187 29.15 7.76 0.67
N ARG A 188 28.09 8.19 1.38
CA ARG A 188 27.27 9.37 1.09
C ARG A 188 27.51 10.54 2.05
N GLN A 189 28.62 10.57 2.81
CA GLN A 189 28.94 11.64 3.78
C GLN A 189 28.81 13.05 3.18
N ALA A 190 29.22 13.23 1.92
CA ALA A 190 29.18 14.51 1.21
C ALA A 190 27.76 15.00 0.88
N LEU A 191 26.77 14.10 0.81
CA LEU A 191 25.36 14.46 0.70
C LEU A 191 24.82 14.87 2.07
N TYR A 192 25.12 14.10 3.11
CA TYR A 192 24.62 14.35 4.45
C TYR A 192 25.19 15.63 5.07
N SER A 193 26.43 16.01 4.74
CA SER A 193 27.00 17.29 5.19
C SER A 193 26.31 18.53 4.63
N ARG A 194 25.46 18.38 3.59
CA ARG A 194 24.63 19.46 3.05
C ARG A 194 23.28 19.59 3.74
N ILE A 195 22.93 18.64 4.60
CA ILE A 195 21.64 18.58 5.28
C ILE A 195 21.89 18.82 6.77
N ASP A 196 21.29 19.87 7.31
CA ASP A 196 21.35 20.15 8.74
C ASP A 196 20.29 19.32 9.48
N VAL A 197 20.60 18.03 9.66
CA VAL A 197 19.71 17.06 10.33
C VAL A 197 19.37 17.51 11.77
N PRO A 198 20.32 18.01 12.58
CA PRO A 198 19.99 18.57 13.89
C PRO A 198 18.97 19.71 13.83
N LYS A 199 19.12 20.65 12.89
CA LYS A 199 18.15 21.72 12.70
C LYS A 199 16.79 21.18 12.26
N MET A 200 16.72 20.24 11.32
CA MET A 200 15.45 19.61 10.92
C MET A 200 14.73 18.95 12.10
N TYR A 201 15.47 18.32 13.01
CA TYR A 201 14.90 17.78 14.25
C TYR A 201 14.35 18.88 15.16
N GLN A 202 15.07 20.00 15.32
CA GLN A 202 14.57 21.16 16.08
C GLN A 202 13.31 21.76 15.47
N GLU A 203 13.25 21.91 14.14
CA GLU A 203 12.05 22.38 13.43
C GLU A 203 10.87 21.44 13.63
N LEU A 204 11.10 20.12 13.68
CA LEU A 204 10.06 19.14 14.00
C LEU A 204 9.53 19.29 15.43
N GLN A 205 10.43 19.50 16.40
CA GLN A 205 10.05 19.76 17.79
C GLN A 205 9.27 21.07 17.91
N TRP A 206 9.68 22.12 17.17
CA TRP A 206 8.93 23.36 17.10
C TRP A 206 7.55 23.15 16.48
N LEU A 207 7.45 22.42 15.38
CA LEU A 207 6.18 22.13 14.70
C LEU A 207 5.20 21.40 15.61
N SER A 208 5.67 20.49 16.48
CA SER A 208 4.82 19.77 17.44
C SER A 208 4.26 20.67 18.55
N THR A 209 4.89 21.83 18.79
CA THR A 209 4.34 22.83 19.72
C THR A 209 3.21 23.67 19.12
N ILE A 210 3.11 23.71 17.78
CA ILE A 210 2.15 24.58 17.06
C ILE A 210 0.99 23.78 16.50
N LEU A 211 1.25 22.61 15.91
CA LEU A 211 0.18 21.77 15.38
C LEU A 211 -0.45 20.97 16.53
N PRO A 212 -1.77 21.03 16.71
CA PRO A 212 -2.44 20.28 17.76
C PRO A 212 -2.27 18.77 17.53
N THR A 213 -1.67 18.08 18.49
CA THR A 213 -1.46 16.61 18.51
C THR A 213 -2.70 15.83 19.00
N SER A 214 -3.89 16.41 18.82
CA SER A 214 -5.20 16.07 19.45
C SER A 214 -5.36 16.53 20.91
N ARG A 215 -6.51 17.16 21.18
CA ARG A 215 -7.15 17.32 22.50
C ARG A 215 -8.28 16.31 22.58
#